data_AF-A0A4V1J3C4-F1
#
_entry.id   AF-A0A4V1J3C4-F1
#
_cell.length_a   1.000
_cell.length_b   1.000
_cell.length_c   1.000
_cell.angle_alpha   90.00
_cell.angle_beta   90.00
_cell.angle_gamma   90.00
#
_symmetry.space_group_name_H-M   'P 1'
#
loop_
_entity.id
_entity.type
_entity.pdbx_description
1 polymer ?
#
loop_
_entity_poly.entity_id
_entity_poly.type
_entity_poly.pdbx_seq_one_letter_code
_entity_poly.pdbx_strand_id
1 'polypeptide(L)'
;LPPRNHLPLAVNSPLCGVYPPLKSASSLLQAKQWDIFSRFGSKDRALQEAITSGISSIKNTFNEIRSTIDHFPAEHVGGPIDWDLWTRVVEDYNAVIQQDQAGLIEAVARGIPKSFRGIVWQSVARSKNVLMEELYLHLKTEKSMHEKAIKRDLTRTSFFTNVEAVDKAGELFNVIKAYSNFDPDVGYTQGMAFIAIPLIMNMTESECFCLLVTLMKEYGLREMFCPQMKGLHLLLYQFDRLLEQKLPLLFNHLARQGVRSLMYASQWFLTFFSYKFPLDVVLRIFDLIITQGTEALIQLAVNLVLRNEQSFIRLKFDALLEFLKLGLFNIYVSDKFVHTASPEPAQSRFALLSRRSSAAAASYYKLDEFMRDSIRVDVYPLDLARYKAEFEAMCAKDDARAAEIEDLKLASGQLRHEIKAREAELFTLNHAHLSVVQELVDKKVMMPEVSSDIEELQHAVATLEKDIADLESKLNADSDTIPHDIESQIQYLLQQNAHETERFAELDEQLTRLTVKDKQFEVELKSTSKGWFWDK
;
A
#
# COMPACT_ATOMS: atom_id res chain seq x y z
N LEU A 1 11.39 -23.26 41.93
CA LEU A 1 12.84 -22.94 42.00
C LEU A 1 13.62 -24.24 41.92
N PRO A 2 14.49 -24.37 40.91
CA PRO A 2 15.89 -24.70 41.16
C PRO A 2 16.81 -23.60 40.56
N PRO A 3 18.11 -23.57 40.93
CA PRO A 3 18.92 -22.37 40.93
C PRO A 3 19.49 -22.02 39.55
N ARG A 4 19.47 -20.72 39.23
CA ARG A 4 20.14 -20.13 38.07
C ARG A 4 21.65 -20.16 38.30
N ASN A 5 22.33 -21.15 37.71
CA ASN A 5 23.77 -21.10 37.54
C ASN A 5 24.11 -20.39 36.22
N HIS A 6 24.91 -19.35 36.38
CA HIS A 6 25.65 -18.56 35.41
C HIS A 6 25.95 -19.26 34.07
N LEU A 7 25.49 -18.66 32.98
CA LEU A 7 26.11 -18.81 31.66
C LEU A 7 26.49 -17.41 31.14
N PRO A 8 27.64 -17.30 30.43
CA PRO A 8 28.40 -16.06 30.31
C PRO A 8 27.90 -15.19 29.17
N LEU A 9 28.10 -13.87 29.34
CA LEU A 9 28.02 -12.85 28.29
C LEU A 9 28.99 -13.22 27.15
N ALA A 10 28.48 -13.91 26.13
CA ALA A 10 29.15 -14.05 24.85
C ALA A 10 28.95 -12.76 24.05
N VAL A 11 29.94 -11.89 24.22
CA VAL A 11 30.24 -10.71 23.42
C VAL A 11 30.66 -11.15 22.01
N ASN A 12 30.24 -10.36 21.01
CA ASN A 12 30.69 -10.31 19.61
C ASN A 12 30.18 -11.38 18.62
N SER A 13 29.10 -11.01 17.91
CA SER A 13 28.91 -11.39 16.50
C SER A 13 28.82 -10.09 15.67
N PRO A 14 29.63 -9.92 14.61
CA PRO A 14 29.59 -8.72 13.79
C PRO A 14 28.44 -8.85 12.79
N LEU A 15 27.35 -8.11 13.00
CA LEU A 15 26.37 -7.89 11.94
C LEU A 15 27.01 -6.97 10.91
N CYS A 16 27.39 -7.59 9.79
CA CYS A 16 27.81 -6.94 8.57
C CYS A 16 26.63 -6.14 7.99
N GLY A 17 26.71 -4.83 8.13
CA GLY A 17 25.82 -3.84 7.52
C GLY A 17 26.56 -2.52 7.56
N VAL A 18 27.06 -2.09 6.40
CA VAL A 18 27.92 -0.91 6.24
C VAL A 18 27.12 0.36 6.61
N TYR A 19 27.21 0.77 7.87
CA TYR A 19 27.00 2.15 8.28
C TYR A 19 28.34 2.66 8.83
N PRO A 20 28.95 3.71 8.26
CA PRO A 20 30.13 4.31 8.85
C PRO A 20 29.77 4.87 10.25
N PRO A 21 30.72 4.88 11.19
CA PRO A 21 30.41 5.15 12.59
C PRO A 21 30.01 6.62 12.79
N LEU A 22 28.76 6.85 13.23
CA LEU A 22 28.26 8.12 13.81
C LEU A 22 29.00 8.58 15.09
N LYS A 23 30.21 8.05 15.37
CA LYS A 23 30.90 8.16 16.67
C LYS A 23 31.58 9.52 16.94
N SER A 24 31.48 10.52 16.05
CA SER A 24 32.26 11.77 16.21
C SER A 24 31.51 13.09 16.09
N ALA A 25 30.20 13.10 15.82
CA ALA A 25 29.45 14.35 15.72
C ALA A 25 28.88 14.77 17.07
N SER A 26 29.41 15.84 17.67
CA SER A 26 28.93 16.36 18.95
C SER A 26 27.64 17.21 18.82
N SER A 27 27.22 17.56 17.60
CA SER A 27 26.02 18.36 17.33
C SER A 27 25.27 17.91 16.07
N LEU A 28 23.96 18.23 16.00
CA LEU A 28 23.13 18.01 14.80
C LEU A 28 23.72 18.68 13.57
N LEU A 29 24.25 19.90 13.74
CA LEU A 29 24.87 20.69 12.68
C LEU A 29 26.08 19.95 12.07
N GLN A 30 26.99 19.45 12.91
CA GLN A 30 28.16 18.71 12.46
C GLN A 30 27.78 17.37 11.80
N ALA A 31 26.82 16.65 12.39
CA ALA A 31 26.32 15.39 11.84
C ALA A 31 25.72 15.61 10.44
N LYS A 32 24.90 16.65 10.29
CA LYS A 32 24.25 16.94 9.00
C LYS A 32 25.25 17.37 7.94
N GLN A 33 26.21 18.21 8.30
CA GLN A 33 27.22 18.64 7.34
C GLN A 33 28.07 17.48 6.82
N TRP A 34 28.42 16.54 7.71
CA TRP A 34 29.15 15.35 7.33
C TRP A 34 28.36 14.47 6.36
N ASP A 35 27.06 14.26 6.61
CA ASP A 35 26.15 13.54 5.71
C ASP A 35 26.07 14.21 4.31
N ILE A 36 25.85 15.53 4.25
CA ILE A 36 25.81 16.29 2.99
C ILE A 36 27.14 16.15 2.23
N PHE A 37 28.28 16.25 2.93
CA PHE A 37 29.60 16.13 2.32
C PHE A 37 29.88 14.72 1.80
N SER A 38 29.52 13.69 2.58
CA SER A 38 29.67 12.30 2.18
C SER A 38 28.84 11.99 0.92
N ARG A 39 27.58 12.46 0.89
CA ARG A 39 26.71 12.30 -0.29
C ARG A 39 27.19 13.10 -1.49
N PHE A 40 27.78 14.27 -1.28
CA PHE A 40 28.42 15.02 -2.34
C PHE A 40 29.62 14.27 -2.93
N GLY A 41 30.46 13.66 -2.06
CA GLY A 41 31.60 12.85 -2.49
C GLY A 41 31.23 11.60 -3.28
N SER A 42 30.05 11.01 -3.02
CA SER A 42 29.56 9.84 -3.76
C SER A 42 28.91 10.16 -5.12
N LYS A 43 28.72 11.44 -5.46
CA LYS A 43 28.12 11.86 -6.74
C LYS A 43 29.11 11.72 -7.90
N ASP A 44 28.56 11.55 -9.10
CA ASP A 44 29.34 11.55 -10.32
C ASP A 44 30.10 12.88 -10.52
N ARG A 45 31.25 12.80 -11.18
CA ARG A 45 32.14 13.95 -11.41
C ARG A 45 31.43 15.12 -12.10
N ALA A 46 30.60 14.85 -13.11
CA ALA A 46 29.86 15.88 -13.82
C ALA A 46 28.89 16.65 -12.89
N LEU A 47 28.25 15.93 -11.96
CA LEU A 47 27.34 16.53 -10.98
C LEU A 47 28.09 17.33 -9.91
N GLN A 48 29.27 16.85 -9.49
CA GLN A 48 30.16 17.58 -8.59
C GLN A 48 30.66 18.89 -9.21
N GLU A 49 31.07 18.86 -10.48
CA GLU A 49 31.50 20.04 -11.23
C GLU A 49 30.36 21.05 -11.40
N ALA A 50 29.14 20.59 -11.74
CA ALA A 50 27.96 21.44 -11.86
C ALA A 50 27.59 22.14 -10.55
N ILE A 51 27.62 21.43 -9.41
CA ILE A 51 27.35 22.00 -8.09
C ILE A 51 28.46 22.98 -7.67
N THR A 52 29.73 22.65 -7.94
CA THR A 52 30.86 23.53 -7.60
C THR A 52 30.83 24.84 -8.39
N SER A 53 30.45 24.76 -9.67
CA SER A 53 30.16 25.93 -10.51
C SER A 53 28.99 26.75 -9.96
N GLY A 54 27.89 26.08 -9.59
CA GLY A 54 26.73 26.72 -8.94
C GLY A 54 27.11 27.47 -7.66
N ILE A 55 27.91 26.88 -6.78
CA ILE A 55 28.41 27.53 -5.56
C ILE A 55 29.26 28.77 -5.91
N SER A 56 30.07 28.71 -6.95
CA SER A 56 30.87 29.87 -7.40
C SER A 56 29.97 31.01 -7.89
N SER A 57 28.89 30.69 -8.61
CA SER A 57 27.85 31.67 -8.99
C SER A 57 27.18 32.30 -7.76
N ILE A 58 26.82 31.50 -6.74
CA ILE A 58 26.23 31.99 -5.48
C ILE A 58 27.17 32.99 -4.80
N LYS A 59 28.47 32.69 -4.75
CA LYS A 59 29.48 33.59 -4.15
C LYS A 59 29.53 34.94 -4.85
N ASN A 60 29.47 34.96 -6.18
CA ASN A 60 29.46 36.21 -6.95
C ASN A 60 28.20 37.04 -6.63
N THR A 61 27.02 36.42 -6.66
CA THR A 61 25.76 37.10 -6.33
C THR A 61 25.74 37.63 -4.89
N PHE A 62 26.33 36.89 -3.94
CA PHE A 62 26.48 37.36 -2.56
C PHE A 62 27.35 38.62 -2.46
N ASN A 63 28.49 38.63 -3.16
CA ASN A 63 29.40 39.78 -3.17
C ASN A 63 28.76 41.01 -3.83
N GLU A 64 27.97 40.82 -4.90
CA GLU A 64 27.19 41.91 -5.52
C GLU A 64 26.17 42.52 -4.55
N ILE A 65 25.43 41.68 -3.82
CA ILE A 65 24.47 42.12 -2.81
C ILE A 65 25.17 42.83 -1.66
N ARG A 66 26.28 42.29 -1.15
CA ARG A 66 27.10 42.93 -0.13
C ARG A 66 27.54 44.32 -0.59
N SER A 67 28.11 44.41 -1.79
CA SER A 67 28.55 45.69 -2.35
C SER A 67 27.38 46.67 -2.46
N THR A 68 26.18 46.23 -2.81
CA THR A 68 25.01 47.10 -2.94
C THR A 68 24.50 47.58 -1.58
N ILE A 69 24.43 46.69 -0.58
CA ILE A 69 23.90 47.01 0.76
C ILE A 69 24.88 47.85 1.57
N ASP A 70 26.19 47.70 1.38
CA ASP A 70 27.21 48.55 2.01
C ASP A 70 27.04 50.05 1.66
N HIS A 71 26.32 50.37 0.57
CA HIS A 71 25.98 51.75 0.18
C HIS A 71 24.68 52.28 0.82
N PHE A 72 23.90 51.46 1.54
CA PHE A 72 22.63 51.87 2.18
C PHE A 72 22.77 52.04 3.71
N PRO A 73 22.09 53.03 4.32
CA PRO A 73 22.09 53.20 5.77
C PRO A 73 21.51 51.99 6.50
N ALA A 74 22.17 51.57 7.59
CA ALA A 74 21.84 50.37 8.38
C ALA A 74 20.38 50.29 8.89
N GLU A 75 19.68 51.42 8.97
CA GLU A 75 18.28 51.51 9.38
C GLU A 75 17.31 50.78 8.42
N HIS A 76 17.67 50.67 7.14
CA HIS A 76 16.83 49.99 6.12
C HIS A 76 17.09 48.48 6.02
N VAL A 77 18.11 47.99 6.73
CA VAL A 77 18.65 46.62 6.59
C VAL A 77 18.15 45.67 7.69
N GLY A 78 17.38 46.18 8.65
CA GLY A 78 16.75 45.35 9.70
C GLY A 78 17.67 44.98 10.86
N GLY A 79 18.74 45.76 11.08
CA GLY A 79 19.69 45.60 12.19
C GLY A 79 21.14 45.48 11.73
N PRO A 80 22.11 45.41 12.66
CA PRO A 80 23.52 45.23 12.33
C PRO A 80 23.73 43.82 11.76
N ILE A 81 24.15 43.74 10.49
CA ILE A 81 24.52 42.48 9.83
C ILE A 81 26.00 42.19 10.10
N ASP A 82 26.28 40.97 10.56
CA ASP A 82 27.64 40.45 10.67
C ASP A 82 28.13 39.94 9.30
N TRP A 83 28.58 40.89 8.47
CA TRP A 83 29.05 40.59 7.12
C TRP A 83 30.26 39.66 7.10
N ASP A 84 31.12 39.71 8.12
CA ASP A 84 32.33 38.89 8.20
C ASP A 84 31.98 37.42 8.44
N LEU A 85 31.04 37.14 9.34
CA LEU A 85 30.55 35.78 9.55
C LEU A 85 29.85 35.23 8.30
N TRP A 86 28.91 35.98 7.71
CA TRP A 86 28.14 35.47 6.56
C TRP A 86 29.01 35.31 5.30
N THR A 87 30.05 36.14 5.13
CA THR A 87 31.04 35.95 4.06
C THR A 87 31.78 34.63 4.25
N ARG A 88 32.30 34.35 5.46
CA ARG A 88 32.96 33.08 5.76
C ARG A 88 32.03 31.87 5.53
N VAL A 89 30.75 31.99 5.89
CA VAL A 89 29.73 30.95 5.69
C VAL A 89 29.51 30.66 4.21
N VAL A 90 29.41 31.69 3.37
CA VAL A 90 29.19 31.53 1.93
C VAL A 90 30.46 31.05 1.22
N GLU A 91 31.65 31.44 1.70
CA GLU A 91 32.94 30.98 1.17
C GLU A 91 33.23 29.51 1.48
N ASP A 92 33.16 29.13 2.75
CA ASP A 92 33.39 27.76 3.20
C ASP A 92 32.62 27.46 4.51
N TYR A 93 31.40 26.97 4.34
CA TYR A 93 30.57 26.54 5.46
C TYR A 93 31.23 25.44 6.31
N ASN A 94 32.03 24.55 5.73
CA ASN A 94 32.70 23.48 6.50
C ASN A 94 33.73 24.07 7.46
N ALA A 95 34.54 25.01 6.99
CA ALA A 95 35.56 25.66 7.80
C ALA A 95 34.93 26.40 8.99
N VAL A 96 33.81 27.09 8.77
CA VAL A 96 33.07 27.79 9.84
C VAL A 96 32.57 26.83 10.91
N ILE A 97 32.07 25.65 10.52
CA ILE A 97 31.62 24.65 11.50
C ILE A 97 32.77 24.12 12.36
N GLN A 98 33.95 23.93 11.77
CA GLN A 98 35.11 23.42 12.50
C GLN A 98 35.74 24.49 13.42
N GLN A 99 35.70 25.76 13.01
CA GLN A 99 36.39 26.86 13.70
C GLN A 99 35.48 27.62 14.68
N ASP A 100 34.21 27.85 14.32
CA ASP A 100 33.29 28.75 15.03
C ASP A 100 31.83 28.23 14.98
N GLN A 101 31.65 27.00 15.45
CA GLN A 101 30.32 26.36 15.49
C GLN A 101 29.32 27.13 16.38
N ALA A 102 29.79 27.63 17.52
CA ALA A 102 28.94 28.32 18.49
C ALA A 102 28.45 29.68 17.95
N GLY A 103 29.34 30.47 17.33
CA GLY A 103 28.99 31.73 16.69
C GLY A 103 27.99 31.54 15.55
N LEU A 104 28.17 30.49 14.73
CA LEU A 104 27.21 30.13 13.67
C LEU A 104 25.82 29.79 14.23
N ILE A 105 25.75 28.94 15.26
CA ILE A 105 24.47 28.56 15.89
C ILE A 105 23.78 29.81 16.44
N GLU A 106 24.52 30.70 17.11
CA GLU A 106 23.96 31.94 17.65
C GLU A 106 23.48 32.89 16.54
N ALA A 107 24.22 33.02 15.45
CA ALA A 107 23.82 33.85 14.31
C ALA A 107 22.56 33.31 13.63
N VAL A 108 22.46 31.99 13.44
CA VAL A 108 21.24 31.35 12.93
C VAL A 108 20.09 31.53 13.92
N ALA A 109 20.35 31.51 15.24
CA ALA A 109 19.35 31.78 16.29
C ALA A 109 18.84 33.23 16.30
N ARG A 110 19.67 34.20 15.89
CA ARG A 110 19.27 35.60 15.73
C ARG A 110 18.51 35.86 14.43
N GLY A 111 18.90 35.23 13.33
CA GLY A 111 18.27 35.53 12.04
C GLY A 111 19.24 35.51 10.89
N ILE A 112 18.93 34.76 9.83
CA ILE A 112 19.55 35.02 8.53
C ILE A 112 18.85 36.24 7.93
N PRO A 113 19.57 37.31 7.57
CA PRO A 113 18.98 38.49 6.95
C PRO A 113 18.22 38.17 5.66
N LYS A 114 17.05 38.81 5.47
CA LYS A 114 16.15 38.51 4.35
C LYS A 114 16.81 38.71 2.97
N SER A 115 17.69 39.71 2.85
CA SER A 115 18.31 40.11 1.58
C SER A 115 19.17 39.04 0.92
N PHE A 116 19.77 38.14 1.71
CA PHE A 116 20.63 37.06 1.21
C PHE A 116 20.27 35.69 1.79
N ARG A 117 19.09 35.55 2.40
CA ARG A 117 18.65 34.28 2.99
C ARG A 117 18.65 33.13 1.99
N GLY A 118 18.10 33.35 0.79
CA GLY A 118 18.07 32.35 -0.28
C GLY A 118 19.48 31.88 -0.70
N ILE A 119 20.45 32.79 -0.71
CA ILE A 119 21.86 32.50 -1.05
C ILE A 119 22.48 31.61 0.02
N VAL A 120 22.33 31.96 1.30
CA VAL A 120 22.86 31.16 2.40
C VAL A 120 22.24 29.77 2.40
N TRP A 121 20.92 29.67 2.19
CA TRP A 121 20.23 28.39 2.09
C TRP A 121 20.79 27.50 0.95
N GLN A 122 20.96 28.06 -0.24
CA GLN A 122 21.51 27.32 -1.37
C GLN A 122 22.97 26.93 -1.17
N SER A 123 23.77 27.78 -0.53
CA SER A 123 25.18 27.52 -0.22
C SER A 123 25.33 26.38 0.79
N VAL A 124 24.59 26.45 1.91
CA VAL A 124 24.59 25.43 2.96
C VAL A 124 24.09 24.09 2.44
N ALA A 125 22.98 24.09 1.70
CA ALA A 125 22.41 22.87 1.13
C ALA A 125 23.16 22.34 -0.10
N ARG A 126 24.06 23.13 -0.69
CA ARG A 126 24.73 22.86 -1.98
C ARG A 126 23.74 22.53 -3.10
N SER A 127 22.65 23.30 -3.16
CA SER A 127 21.50 22.98 -4.02
C SER A 127 21.58 23.58 -5.42
N LYS A 128 22.38 24.64 -5.64
CA LYS A 128 22.45 25.27 -6.97
C LYS A 128 23.17 24.38 -7.96
N ASN A 129 22.47 24.03 -9.03
CA ASN A 129 22.92 23.06 -10.01
C ASN A 129 22.32 23.38 -11.38
N VAL A 130 23.17 23.79 -12.31
CA VAL A 130 22.79 24.19 -13.68
C VAL A 130 22.01 23.08 -14.41
N LEU A 131 22.43 21.82 -14.26
CA LEU A 131 21.74 20.69 -14.90
C LEU A 131 20.31 20.50 -14.37
N MET A 132 20.10 20.79 -13.08
CA MET A 132 18.78 20.71 -12.46
C MET A 132 17.88 21.87 -12.89
N GLU A 133 18.46 23.06 -13.09
CA GLU A 133 17.75 24.22 -13.64
C GLU A 133 17.33 24.00 -15.11
N GLU A 134 18.18 23.37 -15.93
CA GLU A 134 17.82 22.98 -17.30
C GLU A 134 16.69 21.93 -17.32
N LEU A 135 16.79 20.91 -16.45
CA LEU A 135 15.74 19.90 -16.30
C LEU A 135 14.42 20.54 -15.85
N TYR A 136 14.49 21.52 -14.96
CA TYR A 136 13.32 22.27 -14.50
C TYR A 136 12.58 22.95 -15.65
N LEU A 137 13.31 23.60 -16.57
CA LEU A 137 12.72 24.26 -17.73
C LEU A 137 11.95 23.27 -18.62
N HIS A 138 12.44 22.04 -18.76
CA HIS A 138 11.73 20.99 -19.48
C HIS A 138 10.47 20.53 -18.73
N LEU A 139 10.61 20.12 -17.46
CA LEU A 139 9.51 19.61 -16.63
C LEU A 139 8.39 20.63 -16.41
N LYS A 140 8.71 21.92 -16.37
CA LYS A 140 7.73 23.01 -16.30
C LYS A 140 6.77 23.00 -17.49
N THR A 141 7.19 22.54 -18.66
CA THR A 141 6.33 22.52 -19.86
C THR A 141 5.44 21.29 -19.93
N GLU A 142 5.81 20.22 -19.24
CA GLU A 142 5.05 18.97 -19.21
C GLU A 142 3.75 19.11 -18.41
N LYS A 143 2.76 18.26 -18.74
CA LYS A 143 1.50 18.16 -18.01
C LYS A 143 1.67 17.22 -16.82
N SER A 144 1.01 17.54 -15.70
CA SER A 144 0.98 16.68 -14.51
C SER A 144 -0.43 16.16 -14.26
N MET A 145 -0.57 14.92 -13.79
CA MET A 145 -1.85 14.38 -13.32
C MET A 145 -2.38 15.10 -12.08
N HIS A 146 -1.52 15.81 -11.35
CA HIS A 146 -1.85 16.45 -10.07
C HIS A 146 -2.26 17.92 -10.18
N GLU A 147 -2.31 18.52 -11.38
CA GLU A 147 -2.56 19.96 -11.55
C GLU A 147 -3.83 20.46 -10.85
N LYS A 148 -4.92 19.67 -10.89
CA LYS A 148 -6.19 20.03 -10.21
C LYS A 148 -6.03 20.05 -8.69
N ALA A 149 -5.29 19.09 -8.13
CA ALA A 149 -5.05 19.01 -6.70
C ALA A 149 -4.16 20.17 -6.24
N ILE A 150 -3.10 20.48 -7.00
CA ILE A 150 -2.20 21.60 -6.75
C ILE A 150 -2.98 22.92 -6.75
N LYS A 151 -3.76 23.21 -7.81
CA LYS A 151 -4.56 24.45 -7.89
C LYS A 151 -5.50 24.62 -6.71
N ARG A 152 -6.16 23.54 -6.28
CA ARG A 152 -7.09 23.56 -5.14
C ARG A 152 -6.38 23.83 -3.81
N ASP A 153 -5.16 23.34 -3.61
CA ASP A 153 -4.42 23.60 -2.37
C ASP A 153 -3.86 25.02 -2.36
N LEU A 154 -3.37 25.50 -3.52
CA LEU A 154 -2.90 26.88 -3.67
C LEU A 154 -3.99 27.92 -3.38
N THR A 155 -5.24 27.69 -3.83
CA THR A 155 -6.36 28.61 -3.52
C THR A 155 -6.73 28.63 -2.03
N ARG A 156 -6.47 27.53 -1.30
CA ARG A 156 -6.71 27.45 0.15
C ARG A 156 -5.59 28.04 0.98
N THR A 157 -4.46 28.34 0.36
CA THR A 157 -3.24 28.74 1.07
C THR A 157 -3.16 30.26 1.13
N SER A 158 -3.53 30.82 2.29
CA SER A 158 -3.76 32.25 2.51
C SER A 158 -2.51 33.13 2.57
N PHE A 159 -1.33 32.63 2.19
CA PHE A 159 -0.08 33.41 2.25
C PHE A 159 0.04 34.49 1.17
N PHE A 160 -0.83 34.45 0.14
CA PHE A 160 -0.79 35.36 -0.99
C PHE A 160 -1.82 36.49 -0.85
N THR A 161 -1.65 37.39 0.11
CA THR A 161 -2.56 38.54 0.30
C THR A 161 -2.09 39.84 -0.35
N ASN A 162 -0.86 39.88 -0.88
CA ASN A 162 -0.27 41.06 -1.55
C ASN A 162 -0.16 40.85 -3.07
N VAL A 163 -0.05 41.95 -3.82
CA VAL A 163 0.07 41.95 -5.29
C VAL A 163 1.30 41.18 -5.79
N GLU A 164 2.46 41.33 -5.13
CA GLU A 164 3.68 40.54 -5.40
C GLU A 164 3.47 39.02 -5.22
N ALA A 165 2.46 38.66 -4.44
CA ALA A 165 2.15 37.28 -4.08
C ALA A 165 1.34 36.59 -5.19
N VAL A 166 0.63 37.34 -6.05
CA VAL A 166 -0.14 36.77 -7.16
C VAL A 166 0.76 36.22 -8.25
N ASP A 167 1.82 36.96 -8.61
CA ASP A 167 2.81 36.50 -9.60
C ASP A 167 3.56 35.26 -9.08
N LYS A 168 3.91 35.27 -7.79
CA LYS A 168 4.56 34.15 -7.10
C LYS A 168 3.68 32.90 -6.99
N ALA A 169 2.36 33.03 -7.01
CA ALA A 169 1.46 31.86 -7.01
C ALA A 169 1.55 31.07 -8.32
N GLY A 170 1.74 31.75 -9.45
CA GLY A 170 1.99 31.11 -10.75
C GLY A 170 3.33 30.38 -10.77
N GLU A 171 4.39 31.02 -10.24
CA GLU A 171 5.71 30.41 -10.09
C GLU A 171 5.66 29.17 -9.20
N LEU A 172 4.99 29.26 -8.04
CA LEU A 172 4.82 28.15 -7.12
C LEU A 172 4.08 26.97 -7.76
N PHE A 173 3.04 27.25 -8.56
CA PHE A 173 2.34 26.20 -9.31
C PHE A 173 3.29 25.46 -10.24
N ASN A 174 4.17 26.19 -10.95
CA ASN A 174 5.15 25.60 -11.85
C ASN A 174 6.16 24.72 -11.11
N VAL A 175 6.69 25.19 -9.98
CA VAL A 175 7.66 24.45 -9.16
C VAL A 175 7.07 23.14 -8.65
N ILE A 176 5.87 23.19 -8.05
CA ILE A 176 5.21 22.00 -7.49
C ILE A 176 4.84 21.03 -8.61
N LYS A 177 4.37 21.55 -9.76
CA LYS A 177 4.07 20.74 -10.94
C LYS A 177 5.32 20.01 -11.43
N ALA A 178 6.41 20.74 -11.64
CA ALA A 178 7.67 20.16 -12.09
C ALA A 178 8.19 19.11 -11.10
N TYR A 179 8.09 19.35 -9.79
CA TYR A 179 8.45 18.38 -8.76
C TYR A 179 7.61 17.10 -8.86
N SER A 180 6.29 17.23 -9.05
CA SER A 180 5.40 16.07 -9.17
C SER A 180 5.73 15.17 -10.37
N ASN A 181 6.29 15.75 -11.45
CA ASN A 181 6.76 15.00 -12.61
C ASN A 181 8.18 14.43 -12.40
N PHE A 182 9.01 15.13 -11.63
CA PHE A 182 10.38 14.71 -11.31
C PHE A 182 10.41 13.47 -10.42
N ASP A 183 9.49 13.34 -9.46
CA ASP A 183 9.41 12.21 -8.52
C ASP A 183 7.99 11.62 -8.50
N PRO A 184 7.66 10.73 -9.45
CA PRO A 184 6.30 10.19 -9.59
C PRO A 184 5.85 9.29 -8.42
N ASP A 185 6.79 8.69 -7.67
CA ASP A 185 6.42 7.83 -6.53
C ASP A 185 5.80 8.64 -5.39
N VAL A 186 6.25 9.88 -5.20
CA VAL A 186 5.65 10.84 -4.26
C VAL A 186 4.55 11.63 -4.96
N GLY A 187 4.82 12.07 -6.18
CA GLY A 187 3.95 12.95 -6.95
C GLY A 187 3.68 14.24 -6.19
N TYR A 188 2.40 14.56 -6.00
CA TYR A 188 1.96 15.68 -5.18
C TYR A 188 1.14 15.21 -3.97
N THR A 189 1.64 15.52 -2.78
CA THR A 189 0.95 15.28 -1.51
C THR A 189 0.45 16.60 -0.90
N GLN A 190 -0.73 16.58 -0.27
CA GLN A 190 -1.25 17.74 0.45
C GLN A 190 -0.29 18.14 1.57
N GLY A 191 0.00 19.44 1.68
CA GLY A 191 0.99 19.96 2.61
C GLY A 191 2.35 20.25 1.96
N MET A 192 2.67 19.70 0.79
CA MET A 192 3.95 19.99 0.14
C MET A 192 4.07 21.45 -0.33
N ALA A 193 2.95 22.09 -0.69
CA ALA A 193 2.91 23.51 -1.04
C ALA A 193 3.40 24.42 0.10
N PHE A 194 3.11 24.04 1.34
CA PHE A 194 3.52 24.75 2.55
C PHE A 194 5.04 24.71 2.81
N ILE A 195 5.75 23.76 2.19
CA ILE A 195 7.22 23.71 2.19
C ILE A 195 7.79 24.58 1.06
N ALA A 196 7.15 24.61 -0.10
CA ALA A 196 7.64 25.35 -1.26
C ALA A 196 7.40 26.88 -1.17
N ILE A 197 6.37 27.33 -0.44
CA ILE A 197 6.05 28.76 -0.26
C ILE A 197 7.21 29.56 0.37
N PRO A 198 7.79 29.15 1.52
CA PRO A 198 8.93 29.87 2.10
C PRO A 198 10.13 29.96 1.16
N LEU A 199 10.34 28.94 0.31
CA LEU A 199 11.43 28.90 -0.65
C LEU A 199 11.21 29.93 -1.77
N ILE A 200 10.06 29.89 -2.46
CA ILE A 200 9.78 30.77 -3.60
C ILE A 200 9.73 32.27 -3.22
N MET A 201 9.47 32.57 -1.95
CA MET A 201 9.49 33.94 -1.43
C MET A 201 10.90 34.51 -1.22
N ASN A 202 11.95 33.67 -1.21
CA ASN A 202 13.34 34.10 -0.95
C ASN A 202 14.29 33.78 -2.13
N MET A 203 13.81 33.21 -3.23
CA MET A 203 14.64 32.89 -4.41
C MET A 203 13.81 32.84 -5.70
N THR A 204 14.47 32.60 -6.83
CA THR A 204 13.82 32.45 -8.14
C THR A 204 13.15 31.08 -8.31
N GLU A 205 12.29 30.93 -9.33
CA GLU A 205 11.51 29.71 -9.60
C GLU A 205 12.41 28.46 -9.81
N SER A 206 13.49 28.59 -10.60
CA SER A 206 14.43 27.50 -10.89
C SER A 206 15.26 27.11 -9.66
N GLU A 207 15.75 28.11 -8.92
CA GLU A 207 16.50 27.90 -7.68
C GLU A 207 15.63 27.23 -6.60
N CYS A 208 14.36 27.64 -6.51
CA CYS A 208 13.37 27.05 -5.61
C CYS A 208 13.15 25.57 -5.91
N PHE A 209 13.03 25.20 -7.19
CA PHE A 209 12.95 23.80 -7.58
C PHE A 209 14.20 23.01 -7.17
N CYS A 210 15.39 23.55 -7.43
CA CYS A 210 16.65 22.88 -7.08
C CYS A 210 16.79 22.64 -5.57
N LEU A 211 16.46 23.65 -4.76
CA LEU A 211 16.48 23.51 -3.31
C LEU A 211 15.39 22.57 -2.80
N LEU A 212 14.18 22.61 -3.37
CA LEU A 212 13.11 21.67 -3.02
C LEU A 212 13.53 20.21 -3.30
N VAL A 213 14.11 19.94 -4.47
CA VAL A 213 14.64 18.61 -4.81
C VAL A 213 15.74 18.18 -3.83
N THR A 214 16.64 19.11 -3.48
CA THR A 214 17.71 18.86 -2.51
C THR A 214 17.16 18.53 -1.12
N LEU A 215 16.16 19.28 -0.66
CA LEU A 215 15.47 19.02 0.61
C LEU A 215 14.75 17.66 0.59
N MET A 216 14.13 17.29 -0.53
CA MET A 216 13.44 16.00 -0.64
C MET A 216 14.41 14.81 -0.65
N LYS A 217 15.51 14.90 -1.43
CA LYS A 217 16.48 13.79 -1.59
C LYS A 217 17.56 13.76 -0.51
N GLU A 218 18.25 14.88 -0.29
CA GLU A 218 19.43 14.95 0.59
C GLU A 218 19.07 15.18 2.06
N TYR A 219 17.94 15.84 2.34
CA TYR A 219 17.43 16.00 3.70
C TYR A 219 16.42 14.90 4.08
N GLY A 220 16.10 13.97 3.17
CA GLY A 220 15.24 12.82 3.45
C GLY A 220 13.76 13.17 3.64
N LEU A 221 13.32 14.38 3.27
CA LEU A 221 11.91 14.76 3.42
C LEU A 221 10.97 13.93 2.56
N ARG A 222 11.49 13.36 1.47
CA ARG A 222 10.74 12.45 0.59
C ARG A 222 10.04 11.34 1.37
N GLU A 223 10.71 10.76 2.36
CA GLU A 223 10.19 9.64 3.16
C GLU A 223 8.93 9.99 3.97
N MET A 224 8.70 11.28 4.25
CA MET A 224 7.48 11.75 4.93
C MET A 224 6.25 11.78 4.01
N PHE A 225 6.49 11.93 2.70
CA PHE A 225 5.45 12.08 1.67
C PHE A 225 5.24 10.83 0.83
N CYS A 226 6.15 9.86 0.88
CA CYS A 226 5.95 8.54 0.28
C CYS A 226 4.67 7.85 0.79
N PRO A 227 4.08 6.94 0.00
CA PRO A 227 2.98 6.09 0.46
C PRO A 227 3.31 5.40 1.79
N GLN A 228 2.33 5.25 2.67
CA GLN A 228 2.48 4.77 4.07
C GLN A 228 3.21 5.74 5.02
N MET A 229 3.77 6.85 4.53
CA MET A 229 4.34 7.95 5.32
C MET A 229 5.36 7.46 6.39
N LYS A 230 6.19 6.47 6.04
CA LYS A 230 7.14 5.83 6.97
C LYS A 230 8.05 6.86 7.66
N GLY A 231 8.52 7.88 6.93
CA GLY A 231 9.36 8.95 7.50
C GLY A 231 8.61 9.83 8.51
N LEU A 232 7.31 10.09 8.31
CA LEU A 232 6.51 10.81 9.29
C LEU A 232 6.35 10.00 10.58
N HIS A 233 6.05 8.71 10.45
CA HIS A 233 5.92 7.81 11.60
C HIS A 233 7.24 7.67 12.37
N LEU A 234 8.38 7.67 11.67
CA LEU A 234 9.70 7.70 12.29
C LEU A 234 9.91 8.98 13.12
N LEU A 235 9.65 10.16 12.56
CA LEU A 235 9.78 11.43 13.29
C LEU A 235 8.87 11.48 14.52
N LEU A 236 7.63 11.01 14.39
CA LEU A 236 6.69 10.90 15.50
C LEU A 236 7.18 9.96 16.58
N TYR A 237 7.75 8.82 16.20
CA TYR A 237 8.32 7.86 17.14
C TYR A 237 9.52 8.44 17.88
N GLN A 238 10.45 9.08 17.16
CA GLN A 238 11.61 9.76 17.76
C GLN A 238 11.17 10.88 18.71
N PHE A 239 10.16 11.65 18.32
CA PHE A 239 9.55 12.68 19.16
C PHE A 239 8.95 12.07 20.44
N ASP A 240 8.18 10.97 20.35
CA ASP A 240 7.59 10.31 21.50
C ASP A 240 8.66 9.73 22.46
N ARG A 241 9.73 9.13 21.92
CA ARG A 241 10.85 8.62 22.74
C ARG A 241 11.58 9.76 23.46
N LEU A 242 11.82 10.88 22.79
CA LEU A 242 12.45 12.06 23.41
C LEU A 242 11.53 12.71 24.44
N LEU A 243 10.23 12.74 24.19
CA LEU A 243 9.25 13.24 25.15
C LEU A 243 9.19 12.36 26.40
N GLU A 244 9.25 11.03 26.24
CA GLU A 244 9.32 10.09 27.35
C GLU A 244 10.59 10.29 28.20
N GLN A 245 11.74 10.56 27.56
CA GLN A 245 13.00 10.80 28.28
C GLN A 245 13.03 12.13 29.02
N LYS A 246 12.61 13.22 28.37
CA LYS A 246 12.71 14.58 28.94
C LYS A 246 11.53 14.95 29.84
N LEU A 247 10.32 14.47 29.54
CA LEU A 247 9.08 14.82 30.23
C LEU A 247 8.23 13.55 30.54
N PRO A 248 8.73 12.63 31.38
CA PRO A 248 8.07 11.35 31.65
C PRO A 248 6.69 11.51 32.28
N LEU A 249 6.49 12.53 33.12
CA LEU A 249 5.19 12.81 33.76
C LEU A 249 4.14 13.21 32.73
N LEU A 250 4.51 14.10 31.81
CA LEU A 250 3.64 14.54 30.73
C LEU A 250 3.34 13.41 29.75
N PHE A 251 4.36 12.64 29.35
CA PHE A 251 4.17 11.49 28.45
C PHE A 251 3.16 10.48 29.03
N ASN A 252 3.30 10.13 30.31
CA ASN A 252 2.35 9.26 30.99
C ASN A 252 0.94 9.87 31.10
N HIS A 253 0.83 11.18 31.31
CA HIS A 253 -0.47 11.87 31.29
C HIS A 253 -1.13 11.80 29.92
N LEU A 254 -0.40 12.10 28.84
CA LEU A 254 -0.89 12.00 27.47
C LEU A 254 -1.35 10.57 27.14
N ALA A 255 -0.56 9.57 27.54
CA ALA A 255 -0.91 8.16 27.38
C ALA A 255 -2.19 7.79 28.15
N ARG A 256 -2.35 8.25 29.39
CA ARG A 256 -3.57 8.04 30.20
C ARG A 256 -4.80 8.72 29.61
N GLN A 257 -4.63 9.91 29.00
CA GLN A 257 -5.69 10.61 28.30
C GLN A 257 -5.97 10.01 26.91
N GLY A 258 -5.18 9.05 26.42
CA GLY A 258 -5.34 8.46 25.09
C GLY A 258 -4.90 9.38 23.94
N VAL A 259 -4.12 10.42 24.23
CA VAL A 259 -3.63 11.37 23.23
C VAL A 259 -2.33 10.87 22.64
N ARG A 260 -2.35 10.56 21.34
CA ARG A 260 -1.18 10.12 20.58
C ARG A 260 -0.57 11.29 19.80
N SER A 261 0.75 11.30 19.65
CA SER A 261 1.50 12.29 18.84
C SER A 261 0.94 12.47 17.43
N LEU A 262 0.56 11.36 16.78
CA LEU A 262 -0.06 11.35 15.45
C LEU A 262 -1.30 12.25 15.34
N MET A 263 -2.04 12.47 16.44
CA MET A 263 -3.27 13.28 16.42
C MET A 263 -3.01 14.79 16.29
N TYR A 264 -1.82 15.26 16.69
CA TYR A 264 -1.53 16.70 16.75
C TYR A 264 -0.23 17.10 16.03
N ALA A 265 0.81 16.26 16.08
CA ALA A 265 2.15 16.58 15.57
C ALA A 265 2.32 16.26 14.08
N SER A 266 1.44 15.44 13.48
CA SER A 266 1.49 15.11 12.05
C SER A 266 1.54 16.35 11.16
N GLN A 267 0.69 17.34 11.46
CA GLN A 267 0.64 18.59 10.70
C GLN A 267 1.89 19.45 10.92
N TRP A 268 2.51 19.39 12.11
CA TRP A 268 3.71 20.15 12.43
C TRP A 268 4.88 19.69 11.55
N PHE A 269 5.08 18.38 11.46
CA PHE A 269 6.16 17.81 10.67
C PHE A 269 5.93 17.91 9.16
N LEU A 270 4.71 17.67 8.67
CA LEU A 270 4.43 17.73 7.22
C LEU A 270 4.47 19.14 6.64
N THR A 271 4.16 20.17 7.44
CA THR A 271 4.11 21.56 6.96
C THR A 271 5.23 22.42 7.51
N PHE A 272 6.19 21.87 8.26
CA PHE A 272 7.18 22.62 9.02
C PHE A 272 6.56 23.75 9.84
N PHE A 273 5.44 23.41 10.49
CA PHE A 273 4.58 24.33 11.23
C PHE A 273 3.92 25.44 10.38
N SER A 274 4.21 25.58 9.09
CA SER A 274 3.79 26.73 8.29
C SER A 274 2.30 26.84 8.09
N TYR A 275 1.50 25.78 8.30
CA TYR A 275 0.04 25.90 8.27
C TYR A 275 -0.50 26.89 9.30
N LYS A 276 0.15 27.02 10.46
CA LYS A 276 -0.38 27.81 11.61
C LYS A 276 0.37 29.10 11.87
N PHE A 277 1.58 29.27 11.34
CA PHE A 277 2.43 30.41 11.67
C PHE A 277 2.56 31.41 10.54
N PRO A 278 2.72 32.71 10.88
CA PRO A 278 3.12 33.72 9.91
C PRO A 278 4.42 33.33 9.20
N LEU A 279 4.57 33.78 7.96
CA LEU A 279 5.71 33.46 7.11
C LEU A 279 7.04 33.75 7.81
N ASP A 280 7.16 34.87 8.54
CA ASP A 280 8.41 35.23 9.23
C ASP A 280 8.87 34.16 10.23
N VAL A 281 7.95 33.54 10.98
CA VAL A 281 8.27 32.44 11.90
C VAL A 281 8.75 31.22 11.14
N VAL A 282 8.07 30.91 10.03
CA VAL A 282 8.40 29.78 9.18
C VAL A 282 9.78 29.94 8.57
N LEU A 283 10.14 31.13 8.11
CA LEU A 283 11.48 31.42 7.56
C LEU A 283 12.57 31.13 8.58
N ARG A 284 12.35 31.49 9.85
CA ARG A 284 13.30 31.18 10.93
C ARG A 284 13.39 29.67 11.18
N ILE A 285 12.27 28.94 11.09
CA ILE A 285 12.27 27.47 11.20
C ILE A 285 13.07 26.85 10.05
N PHE A 286 12.93 27.35 8.83
CA PHE A 286 13.73 26.90 7.68
C PHE A 286 15.22 27.18 7.85
N ASP A 287 15.61 28.32 8.44
CA ASP A 287 17.01 28.60 8.76
C ASP A 287 17.64 27.49 9.62
N LEU A 288 16.88 26.95 10.59
CA LEU A 288 17.31 25.82 11.43
C LEU A 288 17.30 24.49 10.67
N ILE A 289 16.27 24.21 9.88
CA ILE A 289 16.16 22.94 9.14
C ILE A 289 17.27 22.80 8.12
N ILE A 290 17.61 23.88 7.42
CA ILE A 290 18.67 23.86 6.40
C ILE A 290 20.05 23.73 7.04
N THR A 291 20.25 24.27 8.24
CA THR A 291 21.56 24.21 8.91
C THR A 291 21.76 22.94 9.72
N GLN A 292 20.72 22.41 10.38
CA GLN A 292 20.81 21.30 11.32
C GLN A 292 20.13 20.00 10.83
N GLY A 293 19.30 20.06 9.79
CA GLY A 293 18.56 18.91 9.26
C GLY A 293 17.09 18.87 9.68
N THR A 294 16.40 17.80 9.30
CA THR A 294 14.96 17.62 9.59
C THR A 294 14.72 17.30 11.06
N GLU A 295 15.76 16.84 11.75
CA GLU A 295 15.83 16.61 13.19
C GLU A 295 15.57 17.89 14.00
N ALA A 296 15.86 19.06 13.43
CA ALA A 296 15.55 20.36 14.04
C ALA A 296 14.04 20.54 14.29
N LEU A 297 13.17 19.89 13.49
CA LEU A 297 11.73 19.90 13.72
C LEU A 297 11.36 19.22 15.04
N ILE A 298 12.04 18.13 15.38
CA ILE A 298 11.83 17.43 16.64
C ILE A 298 12.28 18.31 17.80
N GLN A 299 13.43 18.98 17.65
CA GLN A 299 13.94 19.93 18.63
C GLN A 299 12.94 21.06 18.91
N LEU A 300 12.39 21.67 17.85
CA LEU A 300 11.34 22.68 17.94
C LEU A 300 10.07 22.15 18.61
N ALA A 301 9.61 20.96 18.20
CA ALA A 301 8.41 20.33 18.76
C ALA A 301 8.57 20.03 20.26
N VAL A 302 9.71 19.47 20.67
CA VAL A 302 10.01 19.17 22.08
C VAL A 302 10.07 20.45 22.90
N ASN A 303 10.73 21.51 22.40
CA ASN A 303 10.76 22.79 23.10
C ASN A 303 9.35 23.37 23.34
N LEU A 304 8.49 23.35 22.32
CA LEU A 304 7.12 23.82 22.45
C LEU A 304 6.35 23.05 23.53
N VAL A 305 6.55 21.74 23.59
CA VAL A 305 5.88 20.92 24.62
C VAL A 305 6.46 21.18 26.01
N LEU A 306 7.79 21.29 26.12
CA LEU A 306 8.50 21.55 27.36
C LEU A 306 8.09 22.87 28.01
N ARG A 307 7.97 23.93 27.23
CA ARG A 307 7.55 25.24 27.75
C ARG A 307 6.09 25.26 28.22
N ASN A 308 5.25 24.39 27.64
CA ASN A 308 3.83 24.30 27.96
C ASN A 308 3.48 23.18 28.96
N GLU A 309 4.46 22.52 29.56
CA GLU A 309 4.26 21.35 30.44
C GLU A 309 3.21 21.58 31.52
N GLN A 310 3.30 22.70 32.24
CA GLN A 310 2.40 23.05 33.35
C GLN A 310 0.95 23.22 32.91
N SER A 311 0.73 23.69 31.68
CA SER A 311 -0.60 23.81 31.09
C SER A 311 -1.14 22.44 30.71
N PHE A 312 -0.30 21.56 30.14
CA PHE A 312 -0.74 20.24 29.70
C PHE A 312 -1.20 19.32 30.83
N ILE A 313 -0.46 19.30 31.94
CA ILE A 313 -0.77 18.39 33.06
C ILE A 313 -2.15 18.68 33.67
N ARG A 314 -2.65 19.92 33.55
CA ARG A 314 -3.94 20.34 34.10
C ARG A 314 -5.13 20.03 33.19
N LEU A 315 -4.89 19.80 31.89
CA LEU A 315 -5.95 19.67 30.89
C LEU A 315 -6.34 18.20 30.67
N LYS A 316 -7.63 17.98 30.38
CA LYS A 316 -8.22 16.69 29.96
C LYS A 316 -8.25 16.58 28.44
N PHE A 317 -8.54 15.39 27.91
CA PHE A 317 -8.52 15.06 26.47
C PHE A 317 -8.96 16.19 25.51
N ASP A 318 -10.22 16.65 25.59
CA ASP A 318 -10.77 17.62 24.63
C ASP A 318 -10.06 18.98 24.68
N ALA A 319 -9.92 19.54 25.88
CA ALA A 319 -9.24 20.82 26.11
C ALA A 319 -7.74 20.72 25.78
N LEU A 320 -7.12 19.56 25.99
CA LEU A 320 -5.73 19.31 25.65
C LEU A 320 -5.53 19.26 24.14
N LEU A 321 -6.42 18.58 23.39
CA LEU A 321 -6.37 18.60 21.93
C LEU A 321 -6.61 20.00 21.35
N GLU A 322 -7.53 20.77 21.93
CA GLU A 322 -7.74 22.16 21.53
C GLU A 322 -6.50 23.03 21.81
N PHE A 323 -5.89 22.87 22.99
CA PHE A 323 -4.68 23.58 23.37
C PHE A 323 -3.47 23.19 22.49
N LEU A 324 -3.31 21.91 22.16
CA LEU A 324 -2.31 21.44 21.19
C LEU A 324 -2.54 22.02 19.80
N LYS A 325 -3.80 22.31 19.45
CA LYS A 325 -4.12 22.91 18.16
C LYS A 325 -3.93 24.42 18.13
N LEU A 326 -4.24 25.15 19.19
CA LEU A 326 -4.39 26.61 19.15
C LEU A 326 -3.52 27.37 20.17
N GLY A 327 -3.03 26.70 21.21
CA GLY A 327 -2.44 27.34 22.39
C GLY A 327 -0.92 27.26 22.52
N LEU A 328 -0.25 26.35 21.80
CA LEU A 328 1.17 26.03 21.97
C LEU A 328 2.13 27.23 21.90
N PHE A 329 1.87 28.18 21.02
CA PHE A 329 2.76 29.32 20.79
C PHE A 329 2.36 30.56 21.59
N ASN A 330 1.29 30.50 22.39
CA ASN A 330 0.86 31.63 23.21
C ASN A 330 1.95 32.08 24.20
N ILE A 331 2.85 31.16 24.62
CA ILE A 331 3.99 31.47 25.49
C ILE A 331 4.97 32.46 24.84
N TYR A 332 5.09 32.42 23.51
CA TYR A 332 6.03 33.26 22.77
C TYR A 332 5.37 34.50 22.20
N VAL A 333 4.14 34.83 22.60
CA VAL A 333 3.50 36.09 22.22
C VAL A 333 4.17 37.24 22.96
N SER A 334 4.53 38.30 22.24
CA SER A 334 5.16 39.49 22.79
C SER A 334 4.27 40.15 23.85
N ASP A 335 4.85 40.51 25.00
CA ASP A 335 4.12 41.05 26.17
C ASP A 335 3.30 42.30 25.85
N LYS A 336 3.71 43.07 24.82
CA LYS A 336 3.00 44.24 24.28
C LYS A 336 1.59 43.90 23.77
N PHE A 337 1.34 42.67 23.33
CA PHE A 337 0.06 42.20 22.80
C PHE A 337 -0.71 41.32 23.78
N VAL A 338 -0.10 40.91 24.90
CA VAL A 338 -0.75 40.14 25.96
C VAL A 338 -1.78 40.98 26.72
N HIS A 339 -1.52 42.28 26.89
CA HIS A 339 -2.42 43.20 27.62
C HIS A 339 -3.54 43.82 26.78
N THR A 340 -3.55 43.63 25.45
CA THR A 340 -4.56 44.21 24.53
C THR A 340 -5.54 43.18 23.98
N ALA A 341 -5.38 41.89 24.31
CA ALA A 341 -6.23 40.82 23.81
C ALA A 341 -7.41 40.54 24.77
N SER A 342 -8.56 41.15 24.48
CA SER A 342 -9.87 40.61 24.89
C SER A 342 -10.06 39.17 24.39
N PRO A 343 -10.92 38.35 25.04
CA PRO A 343 -11.08 36.92 24.76
C PRO A 343 -11.87 36.70 23.46
N GLU A 344 -11.27 37.03 22.32
CA GLU A 344 -11.82 36.70 21.00
C GLU A 344 -11.27 35.35 20.50
N PRO A 345 -12.11 34.55 19.80
CA PRO A 345 -11.76 33.22 19.32
C PRO A 345 -10.54 33.26 18.40
N ALA A 346 -9.63 32.30 18.59
CA ALA A 346 -8.29 32.28 17.98
C ALA A 346 -8.31 32.43 16.44
N GLN A 347 -9.36 31.95 15.76
CA GLN A 347 -9.53 32.09 14.30
C GLN A 347 -9.58 33.56 13.82
N SER A 348 -10.16 34.47 14.62
CA SER A 348 -10.24 35.91 14.33
C SER A 348 -8.86 36.59 14.45
N ARG A 349 -8.02 36.12 15.38
CA ARG A 349 -6.64 36.62 15.57
C ARG A 349 -5.74 36.32 14.37
N PHE A 350 -5.88 35.14 13.77
CA PHE A 350 -5.13 34.75 12.56
C PHE A 350 -5.60 35.50 11.30
N ALA A 351 -6.90 35.78 11.18
CA ALA A 351 -7.44 36.61 10.09
C ALA A 351 -7.00 38.07 10.18
N LEU A 352 -6.86 38.61 11.41
CA LEU A 352 -6.33 39.96 11.66
C LEU A 352 -4.84 40.11 11.31
N LEU A 353 -4.04 39.06 11.48
CA LEU A 353 -2.61 39.04 11.14
C LEU A 353 -2.38 38.95 9.63
N SER A 354 -3.28 38.29 8.89
CA SER A 354 -3.25 38.26 7.42
C SER A 354 -3.55 39.64 6.78
N ARG A 355 -4.14 40.57 7.54
CA ARG A 355 -4.53 41.91 7.09
C ARG A 355 -3.56 43.03 7.48
N ARG A 356 -2.55 42.76 8.31
CA ARG A 356 -1.55 43.74 8.76
C ARG A 356 -0.21 43.49 8.07
N SER A 357 0.59 44.56 7.87
CA SER A 357 1.89 44.46 7.20
C SER A 357 2.81 43.44 7.89
N SER A 358 3.67 42.76 7.13
CA SER A 358 4.54 41.69 7.68
C SER A 358 5.45 42.20 8.81
N ALA A 359 5.80 43.49 8.82
CA ALA A 359 6.55 44.12 9.89
C ALA A 359 5.86 44.07 11.27
N ALA A 360 4.52 44.12 11.32
CA ALA A 360 3.76 44.03 12.57
C ALA A 360 3.62 42.58 13.06
N ALA A 361 3.61 41.59 12.15
CA ALA A 361 3.56 40.17 12.49
C ALA A 361 4.90 39.68 13.09
N ALA A 362 6.03 40.16 12.57
CA ALA A 362 7.37 39.90 13.14
C ALA A 362 7.54 40.41 14.58
N SER A 363 6.81 41.48 14.95
CA SER A 363 6.82 42.07 16.30
C SER A 363 5.89 41.33 17.29
N TYR A 364 4.98 40.49 16.79
CA TYR A 364 3.96 39.82 17.60
C TYR A 364 4.51 38.62 18.39
N TYR A 365 5.51 37.92 17.84
CA TYR A 365 6.14 36.77 18.51
C TYR A 365 7.58 37.08 18.91
N LYS A 366 8.01 36.60 20.08
CA LYS A 366 9.40 36.64 20.57
C LYS A 366 10.23 35.55 19.87
N LEU A 367 10.49 35.74 18.57
CA LEU A 367 11.12 34.71 17.72
C LEU A 367 12.55 34.35 18.16
N ASP A 368 13.34 35.33 18.59
CA ASP A 368 14.73 35.09 19.02
C ASP A 368 14.78 34.26 20.30
N GLU A 369 13.82 34.47 21.21
CA GLU A 369 13.68 33.67 22.42
C GLU A 369 13.25 32.24 22.08
N PHE A 370 12.24 32.09 21.21
CA PHE A 370 11.79 30.79 20.73
C PHE A 370 12.92 29.98 20.08
N MET A 371 13.71 30.60 19.22
CA MET A 371 14.82 29.91 18.56
C MET A 371 15.95 29.57 19.51
N ARG A 372 16.33 30.50 20.40
CA ARG A 372 17.35 30.24 21.42
C ARG A 372 16.95 29.11 22.36
N ASP A 373 15.70 29.07 22.79
CA ASP A 373 15.20 28.01 23.67
C ASP A 373 15.09 26.68 22.95
N SER A 374 14.75 26.69 21.66
CA SER A 374 14.74 25.47 20.85
C SER A 374 16.14 24.88 20.72
N ILE A 375 17.15 25.70 20.41
CA ILE A 375 18.55 25.27 20.28
C ILE A 375 19.11 24.69 21.58
N ARG A 376 18.64 25.17 22.74
CA ARG A 376 19.03 24.65 24.07
C ARG A 376 18.50 23.25 24.36
N VAL A 377 17.51 22.76 23.60
CA VAL A 377 17.03 21.39 23.79
C VAL A 377 18.07 20.42 23.24
N ASP A 378 18.73 19.69 24.14
CA ASP A 378 19.71 18.68 23.77
C ASP A 378 19.05 17.52 23.01
N VAL A 379 19.30 17.44 21.72
CA VAL A 379 18.90 16.32 20.86
C VAL A 379 20.17 15.77 20.22
N TYR A 380 20.60 14.59 20.67
CA TYR A 380 21.83 13.98 20.19
C TYR A 380 21.58 13.13 18.93
N PRO A 381 22.42 13.25 17.88
CA PRO A 381 22.30 12.42 16.68
C PRO A 381 22.32 10.91 16.98
N LEU A 382 23.09 10.50 17.99
CA LEU A 382 23.21 9.11 18.39
C LEU A 382 21.90 8.53 18.93
N ASP A 383 21.15 9.29 19.73
CA ASP A 383 19.84 8.86 20.25
C ASP A 383 18.83 8.74 19.11
N LEU A 384 18.83 9.71 18.18
CA LEU A 384 17.96 9.67 17.01
C LEU A 384 18.25 8.46 16.11
N ALA A 385 19.54 8.13 15.91
CA ALA A 385 19.95 6.94 15.17
C ALA A 385 19.54 5.65 15.87
N ARG A 386 19.65 5.59 17.20
CA ARG A 386 19.14 4.46 17.99
C ARG A 386 17.64 4.28 17.81
N TYR A 387 16.85 5.35 17.95
CA TYR A 387 15.39 5.30 17.76
C TYR A 387 14.98 4.96 16.34
N LYS A 388 15.77 5.39 15.34
CA LYS A 388 15.56 4.97 13.96
C LYS A 388 15.74 3.47 13.80
N ALA A 389 16.82 2.90 14.33
CA ALA A 389 17.04 1.46 14.28
C ALA A 389 15.96 0.65 15.03
N GLU A 390 15.52 1.15 16.19
CA GLU A 390 14.39 0.56 16.92
C GLU A 390 13.10 0.59 16.11
N PHE A 391 12.79 1.71 15.46
CA PHE A 391 11.61 1.86 14.60
C PHE A 391 11.66 0.94 13.39
N GLU A 392 12.80 0.87 12.70
CA GLU A 392 13.00 -0.02 11.55
C GLU A 392 12.83 -1.49 11.95
N ALA A 393 13.33 -1.90 13.11
CA ALA A 393 13.14 -3.25 13.63
C ALA A 393 11.66 -3.55 13.95
N MET A 394 10.91 -2.56 14.47
CA MET A 394 9.46 -2.70 14.68
C MET A 394 8.71 -2.83 13.35
N CYS A 395 9.01 -1.98 12.37
CA CYS A 395 8.41 -2.07 11.03
C CYS A 395 8.70 -3.41 10.37
N ALA A 396 9.95 -3.89 10.43
CA ALA A 396 10.31 -5.19 9.87
C ALA A 396 9.53 -6.34 10.51
N LYS A 397 9.28 -6.26 11.83
CA LYS A 397 8.48 -7.25 12.54
C LYS A 397 7.00 -7.19 12.14
N ASP A 398 6.45 -5.99 11.97
CA ASP A 398 5.06 -5.82 11.56
C ASP A 398 4.84 -6.22 10.09
N ASP A 399 5.80 -5.93 9.20
CA ASP A 399 5.81 -6.39 7.81
C ASP A 399 5.88 -7.93 7.75
N ALA A 400 6.72 -8.56 8.59
CA ALA A 400 6.79 -10.03 8.70
C ALA A 400 5.48 -10.65 9.21
N ARG A 401 4.84 -10.05 10.21
CA ARG A 401 3.52 -10.47 10.69
C ARG A 401 2.44 -10.32 9.62
N ALA A 402 2.47 -9.24 8.85
CA ALA A 402 1.53 -9.02 7.76
C ALA A 402 1.68 -10.09 6.67
N ALA A 403 2.92 -10.45 6.32
CA ALA A 403 3.20 -11.54 5.38
C ALA A 403 2.68 -12.89 5.90
N GLU A 404 2.94 -13.23 7.17
CA GLU A 404 2.43 -14.45 7.80
C GLU A 404 0.89 -14.50 7.79
N ILE A 405 0.22 -13.36 8.04
CA ILE A 405 -1.24 -13.27 7.97
C ILE A 405 -1.76 -13.52 6.54
N GLU A 406 -1.09 -13.01 5.51
CA GLU A 406 -1.46 -13.27 4.12
C GLU A 406 -1.24 -14.74 3.72
N ASP A 407 -0.13 -15.35 4.15
CA ASP A 407 0.13 -16.78 3.93
C ASP A 407 -0.95 -17.65 4.61
N LEU A 408 -1.31 -17.32 5.85
CA LEU A 408 -2.40 -17.99 6.58
C LEU A 408 -3.75 -17.80 5.90
N LYS A 409 -4.04 -16.61 5.34
CA LYS A 409 -5.27 -16.38 4.57
C LYS A 409 -5.32 -17.24 3.31
N LEU A 410 -4.20 -17.37 2.60
CA LEU A 410 -4.10 -18.18 1.38
C LEU A 410 -4.28 -19.67 1.70
N ALA A 411 -3.58 -20.18 2.71
CA ALA A 411 -3.72 -21.56 3.18
C ALA A 411 -5.16 -21.85 3.67
N SER A 412 -5.74 -20.92 4.43
CA SER A 412 -7.14 -21.02 4.87
C SER A 412 -8.13 -20.99 3.69
N GLY A 413 -7.81 -20.24 2.63
CA GLY A 413 -8.55 -20.26 1.37
C GLY A 413 -8.50 -21.62 0.67
N GLN A 414 -7.31 -22.21 0.58
CA GLN A 414 -7.11 -23.54 -0.01
C GLN A 414 -7.86 -24.62 0.77
N LEU A 415 -7.71 -24.64 2.10
CA LEU A 415 -8.43 -25.58 2.96
C LEU A 415 -9.96 -25.47 2.81
N ARG A 416 -10.50 -24.24 2.68
CA ARG A 416 -11.93 -24.05 2.39
C ARG A 416 -12.33 -24.65 1.04
N HIS A 417 -11.49 -24.56 0.02
CA HIS A 417 -11.76 -25.18 -1.28
C HIS A 417 -11.70 -26.70 -1.18
N GLU A 418 -10.73 -27.26 -0.47
CA GLU A 418 -10.61 -28.70 -0.25
C GLU A 418 -11.80 -29.25 0.55
N ILE A 419 -12.24 -28.57 1.61
CA ILE A 419 -13.43 -28.95 2.37
C ILE A 419 -14.65 -28.99 1.45
N LYS A 420 -14.89 -27.95 0.65
CA LYS A 420 -16.01 -27.95 -0.31
C LYS A 420 -15.93 -29.07 -1.33
N ALA A 421 -14.73 -29.39 -1.82
CA ALA A 421 -14.53 -30.50 -2.75
C ALA A 421 -14.87 -31.84 -2.08
N ARG A 422 -14.39 -32.06 -0.85
CA ARG A 422 -14.68 -33.26 -0.06
C ARG A 422 -16.14 -33.37 0.34
N GLU A 423 -16.81 -32.28 0.68
CA GLU A 423 -18.25 -32.24 0.95
C GLU A 423 -19.06 -32.62 -0.30
N ALA A 424 -18.65 -32.14 -1.48
CA ALA A 424 -19.28 -32.54 -2.74
C ALA A 424 -19.07 -34.04 -3.04
N GLU A 425 -17.86 -34.56 -2.83
CA GLU A 425 -17.57 -36.00 -2.95
C GLU A 425 -18.39 -36.85 -1.96
N LEU A 426 -18.54 -36.39 -0.70
CA LEU A 426 -19.37 -37.08 0.29
C LEU A 426 -20.85 -37.05 -0.09
N PHE A 427 -21.33 -35.93 -0.64
CA PHE A 427 -22.71 -35.80 -1.10
C PHE A 427 -23.01 -36.78 -2.24
N THR A 428 -22.12 -36.88 -3.24
CA THR A 428 -22.28 -37.83 -4.35
C THR A 428 -22.23 -39.27 -3.86
N LEU A 429 -21.30 -39.59 -2.97
CA LEU A 429 -21.19 -40.92 -2.37
C LEU A 429 -22.43 -41.29 -1.54
N ASN A 430 -22.96 -40.36 -0.75
CA ASN A 430 -24.15 -40.58 0.06
C ASN A 430 -25.40 -40.79 -0.83
N HIS A 431 -25.51 -40.03 -1.93
CA HIS A 431 -26.57 -40.23 -2.90
C HIS A 431 -26.49 -41.62 -3.57
N ALA A 432 -25.28 -42.06 -3.93
CA ALA A 432 -25.06 -43.40 -4.46
C ALA A 432 -25.43 -44.50 -3.44
N HIS A 433 -25.05 -44.33 -2.16
CA HIS A 433 -25.44 -45.25 -1.10
C HIS A 433 -26.95 -45.33 -0.91
N LEU A 434 -27.66 -44.20 -0.91
CA LEU A 434 -29.12 -44.16 -0.82
C LEU A 434 -29.77 -44.91 -1.98
N SER A 435 -29.24 -44.76 -3.20
CA SER A 435 -29.72 -45.53 -4.37
C SER A 435 -29.54 -47.03 -4.18
N VAL A 436 -28.36 -47.47 -3.70
CA VAL A 436 -28.09 -48.90 -3.44
C VAL A 436 -28.99 -49.45 -2.34
N VAL A 437 -29.21 -48.68 -1.27
CA VAL A 437 -30.13 -49.07 -0.19
C VAL A 437 -31.56 -49.18 -0.71
N GLN A 438 -32.01 -48.25 -1.55
CA GLN A 438 -33.32 -48.31 -2.19
C GLN A 438 -33.46 -49.59 -3.03
N GLU A 439 -32.48 -49.89 -3.88
CA GLU A 439 -32.47 -51.13 -4.66
C GLU A 439 -32.51 -52.39 -3.79
N LEU A 440 -31.81 -52.39 -2.65
CA LEU A 440 -31.83 -53.51 -1.71
C LEU A 440 -33.19 -53.66 -1.03
N VAL A 441 -33.83 -52.56 -0.65
CA VAL A 441 -35.19 -52.57 -0.09
C VAL A 441 -36.17 -53.07 -1.14
N ASP A 442 -36.10 -52.58 -2.36
CA ASP A 442 -36.96 -53.02 -3.46
C ASP A 442 -36.78 -54.53 -3.70
N LYS A 443 -35.54 -55.02 -3.81
CA LYS A 443 -35.25 -56.46 -3.90
C LYS A 443 -35.78 -57.24 -2.68
N LYS A 444 -35.70 -56.68 -1.48
CA LYS A 444 -36.19 -57.32 -0.26
C LYS A 444 -37.71 -57.39 -0.21
N VAL A 445 -38.41 -56.40 -0.75
CA VAL A 445 -39.88 -56.36 -0.87
C VAL A 445 -40.38 -57.32 -1.95
N MET A 446 -39.66 -57.48 -3.06
CA MET A 446 -40.00 -58.44 -4.11
C MET A 446 -39.66 -59.90 -3.71
N MET A 447 -38.81 -60.12 -2.70
CA MET A 447 -38.34 -61.46 -2.33
C MET A 447 -39.45 -62.41 -1.83
N PRO A 448 -40.45 -61.99 -1.05
CA PRO A 448 -41.59 -62.84 -0.67
C PRO A 448 -42.50 -63.17 -1.86
N GLU A 449 -42.72 -62.24 -2.80
CA GLU A 449 -43.51 -62.52 -4.01
C GLU A 449 -42.82 -63.60 -4.85
N VAL A 450 -41.53 -63.44 -5.12
CA VAL A 450 -40.74 -64.46 -5.83
C VAL A 450 -40.66 -65.77 -5.04
N SER A 451 -40.61 -65.73 -3.70
CA SER A 451 -40.66 -66.95 -2.87
C SER A 451 -42.01 -67.65 -2.96
N SER A 452 -43.12 -66.89 -2.97
CA SER A 452 -44.47 -67.41 -3.16
C SER A 452 -44.60 -68.05 -4.54
N ASP A 453 -44.13 -67.37 -5.60
CA ASP A 453 -44.12 -67.91 -6.96
C ASP A 453 -43.31 -69.21 -7.05
N ILE A 454 -42.16 -69.28 -6.36
CA ILE A 454 -41.36 -70.52 -6.29
C ILE A 454 -42.12 -71.63 -5.57
N GLU A 455 -42.78 -71.34 -4.45
CA GLU A 455 -43.58 -72.32 -3.70
C GLU A 455 -44.79 -72.80 -4.53
N GLU A 456 -45.47 -71.90 -5.24
CA GLU A 456 -46.58 -72.22 -6.15
C GLU A 456 -46.12 -73.07 -7.33
N LEU A 457 -44.99 -72.72 -7.95
CA LEU A 457 -44.40 -73.51 -9.03
C LEU A 457 -43.96 -74.89 -8.54
N GLN A 458 -43.37 -74.98 -7.35
CA GLN A 458 -43.03 -76.27 -6.73
C GLN A 458 -44.26 -77.12 -6.45
N HIS A 459 -45.33 -76.52 -5.95
CA HIS A 459 -46.60 -77.21 -5.73
C HIS A 459 -47.22 -77.68 -7.06
N ALA A 460 -47.20 -76.83 -8.09
CA ALA A 460 -47.69 -77.16 -9.43
C ALA A 460 -46.92 -78.34 -10.04
N VAL A 461 -45.59 -78.34 -9.91
CA VAL A 461 -44.73 -79.46 -10.32
C VAL A 461 -45.11 -80.73 -9.56
N ALA A 462 -45.26 -80.68 -8.23
CA ALA A 462 -45.65 -81.84 -7.44
C ALA A 462 -47.03 -82.40 -7.81
N THR A 463 -48.01 -81.54 -8.11
CA THR A 463 -49.32 -81.97 -8.62
C THR A 463 -49.23 -82.59 -10.01
N LEU A 464 -48.45 -82.01 -10.92
CA LEU A 464 -48.24 -82.57 -12.25
C LEU A 464 -47.52 -83.93 -12.18
N GLU A 465 -46.52 -84.08 -11.30
CA GLU A 465 -45.86 -85.35 -11.04
C GLU A 465 -46.84 -86.41 -10.51
N LYS A 466 -47.76 -86.01 -9.62
CA LYS A 466 -48.82 -86.90 -9.12
C LYS A 466 -49.83 -87.28 -10.21
N ASP A 467 -50.26 -86.32 -11.02
CA ASP A 467 -51.19 -86.56 -12.12
C ASP A 467 -50.56 -87.46 -13.20
N ILE A 468 -49.25 -87.31 -13.46
CA ILE A 468 -48.48 -88.23 -14.31
C ILE A 468 -48.49 -89.64 -13.70
N ALA A 469 -48.21 -89.78 -12.40
CA ALA A 469 -48.24 -91.08 -11.73
C ALA A 469 -49.65 -91.71 -11.73
N ASP A 470 -50.71 -90.92 -11.55
CA ASP A 470 -52.09 -91.38 -11.60
C ASP A 470 -52.50 -91.79 -13.03
N LEU A 471 -52.06 -91.05 -14.07
CA LEU A 471 -52.25 -91.41 -15.47
C LEU A 471 -51.48 -92.68 -15.85
N GLU A 472 -50.24 -92.85 -15.38
CA GLU A 472 -49.47 -94.09 -15.53
C GLU A 472 -50.18 -95.27 -14.84
N SER A 473 -50.79 -95.05 -13.67
CA SER A 473 -51.55 -96.08 -12.96
C SER A 473 -52.85 -96.47 -13.69
N LYS A 474 -53.54 -95.50 -14.31
CA LYS A 474 -54.74 -95.74 -15.13
C LYS A 474 -54.40 -96.39 -16.46
N LEU A 475 -53.26 -96.04 -17.06
CA LEU A 475 -52.75 -96.70 -18.26
C LEU A 475 -52.37 -98.17 -17.96
N ASN A 476 -51.83 -98.45 -16.78
CA ASN A 476 -51.52 -99.81 -16.33
C ASN A 476 -52.76 -100.62 -15.89
N ALA A 477 -53.91 -99.97 -15.60
CA ALA A 477 -55.13 -100.65 -15.16
C ALA A 477 -56.03 -101.13 -16.32
N ASP A 478 -55.85 -100.62 -17.54
CA ASP A 478 -56.69 -100.91 -18.71
C ASP A 478 -55.89 -101.31 -19.98
N SER A 479 -54.65 -101.80 -19.84
CA SER A 479 -53.85 -102.27 -20.98
C SER A 479 -53.22 -103.65 -20.81
N ASP A 480 -54.05 -104.65 -20.49
CA ASP A 480 -53.78 -106.02 -20.91
C ASP A 480 -54.90 -106.46 -21.87
N THR A 481 -54.51 -106.67 -23.14
CA THR A 481 -55.33 -107.04 -24.31
C THR A 481 -56.08 -105.92 -25.04
N ILE A 482 -55.35 -105.12 -25.83
CA ILE A 482 -55.94 -104.41 -26.98
C ILE A 482 -56.33 -105.47 -28.04
N PRO A 483 -57.59 -105.55 -28.47
CA PRO A 483 -58.06 -106.52 -29.47
C PRO A 483 -57.27 -106.46 -30.79
N HIS A 484 -56.86 -107.62 -31.28
CA HIS A 484 -56.08 -107.85 -32.51
C HIS A 484 -56.70 -107.21 -33.79
N ASP A 485 -57.95 -106.80 -33.72
CA ASP A 485 -58.73 -106.16 -34.80
C ASP A 485 -58.43 -104.64 -34.96
N ILE A 486 -57.87 -104.00 -33.93
CA ILE A 486 -57.43 -102.59 -33.99
C ILE A 486 -55.99 -102.51 -34.52
N GLU A 487 -55.15 -103.50 -34.24
CA GLU A 487 -53.76 -103.53 -34.70
C GLU A 487 -53.66 -103.75 -36.22
N SER A 488 -54.53 -104.59 -36.79
CA SER A 488 -54.70 -104.73 -38.24
C SER A 488 -55.21 -103.44 -38.88
N GLN A 489 -56.15 -102.75 -38.23
CA GLN A 489 -56.69 -101.47 -38.70
C GLN A 489 -55.66 -100.34 -38.61
N ILE A 490 -54.81 -100.32 -37.57
CA ILE A 490 -53.68 -99.39 -37.44
C ILE A 490 -52.63 -99.67 -38.53
N GLN A 491 -52.30 -100.93 -38.82
CA GLN A 491 -51.39 -101.26 -39.92
C GLN A 491 -51.96 -100.86 -41.28
N TYR A 492 -53.26 -101.09 -41.52
CA TYR A 492 -53.93 -100.65 -42.75
C TYR A 492 -53.94 -99.12 -42.87
N LEU A 493 -54.27 -98.39 -41.79
CA LEU A 493 -54.26 -96.94 -41.78
C LEU A 493 -52.84 -96.35 -41.87
N LEU A 494 -51.83 -97.00 -41.31
CA LEU A 494 -50.41 -96.61 -41.49
C LEU A 494 -49.97 -96.81 -42.94
N GLN A 495 -50.37 -97.90 -43.59
CA GLN A 495 -50.08 -98.14 -44.99
C GLN A 495 -50.81 -97.13 -45.91
N GLN A 496 -52.06 -96.81 -45.58
CA GLN A 496 -52.84 -95.78 -46.29
C GLN A 496 -52.25 -94.39 -46.07
N ASN A 497 -51.86 -94.04 -44.85
CA ASN A 497 -51.20 -92.77 -44.55
C ASN A 497 -49.83 -92.68 -45.23
N ALA A 498 -49.04 -93.76 -45.26
CA ALA A 498 -47.78 -93.82 -45.99
C ALA A 498 -48.00 -93.55 -47.48
N HIS A 499 -49.01 -94.18 -48.08
CA HIS A 499 -49.38 -93.97 -49.48
C HIS A 499 -49.86 -92.54 -49.75
N GLU A 500 -50.68 -91.97 -48.86
CA GLU A 500 -51.12 -90.57 -49.00
C GLU A 500 -49.95 -89.59 -48.79
N THR A 501 -49.00 -89.85 -47.88
CA THR A 501 -47.78 -89.02 -47.77
C THR A 501 -46.89 -89.13 -49.00
N GLU A 502 -46.76 -90.29 -49.61
CA GLU A 502 -46.02 -90.47 -50.87
C GLU A 502 -46.71 -89.71 -52.00
N ARG A 503 -48.04 -89.79 -52.09
CA ARG A 503 -48.85 -89.01 -53.03
C ARG A 503 -48.74 -87.50 -52.79
N PHE A 504 -48.74 -87.05 -51.53
CA PHE A 504 -48.51 -85.64 -51.20
C PHE A 504 -47.10 -85.19 -51.58
N ALA A 505 -46.08 -86.02 -51.38
CA ALA A 505 -44.72 -85.73 -51.81
C ALA A 505 -44.61 -85.65 -53.35
N GLU A 506 -45.26 -86.54 -54.09
CA GLU A 506 -45.33 -86.47 -55.56
C GLU A 506 -46.07 -85.22 -56.04
N LEU A 507 -47.19 -84.86 -55.41
CA LEU A 507 -47.93 -83.65 -55.72
C LEU A 507 -47.11 -82.38 -55.43
N ASP A 508 -46.35 -82.37 -54.32
CA ASP A 508 -45.48 -81.25 -53.96
C ASP A 508 -44.28 -81.14 -54.93
N GLU A 509 -43.74 -82.27 -55.41
CA GLU A 509 -42.74 -82.28 -56.47
C GLU A 509 -43.30 -81.76 -57.80
N GLN A 510 -44.54 -82.12 -58.15
CA GLN A 510 -45.22 -81.58 -59.32
C GLN A 510 -45.48 -80.07 -59.17
N LEU A 511 -45.87 -79.61 -57.99
CA LEU A 511 -46.13 -78.20 -57.70
C LEU A 511 -44.83 -77.38 -57.73
N THR A 512 -43.73 -77.92 -57.21
CA THR A 512 -42.40 -77.29 -57.36
C THR A 512 -41.95 -77.26 -58.82
N ARG A 513 -42.15 -78.33 -59.61
CA ARG A 513 -41.84 -78.31 -61.05
C ARG A 513 -42.69 -77.29 -61.82
N LEU A 514 -43.98 -77.20 -61.53
CA LEU A 514 -44.87 -76.22 -62.15
C LEU A 514 -44.53 -74.79 -61.74
N THR A 515 -44.23 -74.53 -60.46
CA THR A 515 -43.79 -73.19 -60.01
C THR A 515 -42.43 -72.78 -60.58
N VAL A 516 -41.50 -73.73 -60.80
CA VAL A 516 -40.25 -73.46 -61.53
C VAL A 516 -40.56 -73.13 -63.01
N LYS A 517 -41.47 -73.85 -63.66
CA LYS A 517 -41.91 -73.53 -65.03
C LYS A 517 -42.61 -72.19 -65.11
N ASP A 518 -43.51 -71.86 -64.19
CA ASP A 518 -44.18 -70.55 -64.13
C ASP A 518 -43.16 -69.43 -63.90
N LYS A 519 -42.17 -69.62 -63.03
CA LYS A 519 -41.06 -68.66 -62.88
C LYS A 519 -40.22 -68.55 -64.14
N GLN A 520 -39.96 -69.64 -64.85
CA GLN A 520 -39.26 -69.62 -66.14
C GLN A 520 -40.07 -68.88 -67.21
N PHE A 521 -41.38 -69.13 -67.30
CA PHE A 521 -42.27 -68.41 -68.20
C PHE A 521 -42.44 -66.94 -67.81
N GLU A 522 -42.48 -66.58 -66.53
CA GLU A 522 -42.45 -65.19 -66.09
C GLU A 522 -41.13 -64.50 -66.46
N VAL A 523 -40.00 -65.19 -66.37
CA VAL A 523 -38.70 -64.67 -66.80
C VAL A 523 -38.67 -64.51 -68.32
N GLU A 524 -39.19 -65.48 -69.09
CA GLU A 524 -39.32 -65.39 -70.54
C GLU A 524 -40.28 -64.26 -70.98
N LEU A 525 -41.41 -64.09 -70.28
CA LEU A 525 -42.36 -62.98 -70.47
C LEU A 525 -41.73 -61.63 -70.11
N LYS A 526 -40.91 -61.55 -69.05
CA LYS A 526 -40.18 -60.33 -68.70
C LYS A 526 -39.03 -60.04 -69.68
N SER A 527 -38.39 -61.05 -70.26
CA SER A 527 -37.37 -60.85 -71.31
C SER A 527 -37.97 -60.50 -72.67
N THR A 528 -39.13 -61.05 -73.02
CA THR A 528 -39.87 -60.71 -74.25
C THR A 528 -40.59 -59.37 -74.13
N SER A 529 -41.10 -59.00 -72.94
CA SER A 529 -41.69 -57.68 -72.65
C SER A 529 -40.68 -56.53 -72.70
N LYS A 530 -39.40 -56.78 -72.38
CA LYS A 530 -38.32 -55.77 -72.55
C LYS A 530 -37.76 -55.71 -73.99
N GLY A 531 -38.07 -56.68 -74.84
CA GLY A 531 -37.67 -56.71 -76.26
C GLY A 531 -38.69 -56.10 -77.24
N TRP A 532 -39.93 -55.85 -76.80
CA TRP A 532 -41.01 -55.39 -77.70
C TRP A 532 -41.27 -53.87 -77.69
N PHE A 533 -40.43 -53.08 -77.02
CA PHE A 533 -40.55 -51.61 -76.95
C PHE A 533 -39.41 -50.84 -77.65
N TRP A 534 -38.56 -51.52 -78.41
CA TRP A 534 -37.54 -50.93 -79.30
C TRP A 534 -37.37 -51.77 -80.59
N ASP A 535 -38.40 -51.82 -81.44
CA ASP A 535 -38.24 -51.77 -82.91
C ASP A 535 -39.60 -51.68 -83.61
N LYS A 536 -39.58 -51.05 -84.79
CA LYS A 536 -40.69 -50.59 -85.65
C LYS A 536 -41.80 -51.58 -85.98
#